data_AF-A0A0S1SDB9-F1
#
_entry.id   AF-A0A0S1SDB9-F1
#
_cell.length_a   1.000
_cell.length_b   1.000
_cell.length_c   1.000
_cell.angle_alpha   90.00
_cell.angle_beta   90.00
_cell.angle_gamma   90.00
#
_symmetry.space_group_name_H-M   'P 1'
#
loop_
_entity.id
_entity.type
_entity.pdbx_description
1 polymer ?
#
loop_
_entity_poly.entity_id
_entity_poly.type
_entity_poly.pdbx_seq_one_letter_code
_entity_poly.pdbx_strand_id
1 'polypeptide(L)' 'MKKKTTQVSIIGKNDNNYMLKFPHLHVKVSVNEELYKKMLNSSLYEFKPIENKKLAESKHS' A
#
# COMPACT_ATOMS: atom_id res chain seq x y z
N MET A 1 9.21 14.54 18.98
CA MET A 1 9.77 14.19 17.65
C MET A 1 8.64 13.80 16.72
N LYS A 2 8.44 14.48 15.58
CA LYS A 2 7.48 14.02 14.56
C LYS A 2 8.03 12.71 13.98
N LYS A 3 7.39 11.57 14.29
CA LYS A 3 7.80 10.28 13.69
C LYS A 3 7.54 10.36 12.20
N LYS A 4 8.60 10.29 11.39
CA LYS A 4 8.50 10.28 9.93
C LYS A 4 7.92 8.93 9.53
N THR A 5 6.69 8.93 9.03
CA THR A 5 6.04 7.72 8.53
C THR A 5 6.72 7.29 7.23
N THR A 6 6.83 5.98 7.01
CA THR A 6 7.36 5.44 5.76
C THR A 6 6.22 5.27 4.78
N GLN A 7 6.29 5.97 3.64
CA GLN A 7 5.28 5.85 2.59
C GLN A 7 5.46 4.54 1.83
N VAL A 8 4.50 3.64 1.92
CA VAL A 8 4.54 2.33 1.28
C VAL A 8 3.49 2.28 0.17
N SER A 9 3.84 1.65 -0.95
CA SER A 9 2.92 1.43 -2.07
C SER A 9 2.69 -0.06 -2.29
N ILE A 10 1.42 -0.44 -2.46
CA ILE A 10 1.04 -1.79 -2.86
C ILE A 10 1.20 -1.86 -4.38
N ILE A 11 2.02 -2.79 -4.85
CA ILE A 11 2.31 -2.96 -6.28
C ILE A 11 1.70 -4.25 -6.84
N GLY A 12 1.10 -5.08 -5.99
CA GLY A 12 0.42 -6.31 -6.41
C GLY A 12 0.00 -7.17 -5.23
N LYS A 13 -0.73 -8.24 -5.55
CA LYS A 13 -1.11 -9.31 -4.63
C LYS A 13 -0.90 -10.65 -5.37
N ASN A 14 -0.17 -11.57 -4.75
CA ASN A 14 0.02 -12.93 -5.26
C ASN A 14 -0.54 -13.90 -4.22
N ASP A 15 -1.52 -14.72 -4.61
CA ASP A 15 -2.23 -15.68 -3.74
C ASP A 15 -2.65 -15.04 -2.40
N ASN A 16 -1.86 -15.28 -1.35
CA ASN A 16 -2.09 -14.85 0.03
C ASN A 16 -1.13 -13.74 0.51
N ASN A 17 -0.31 -13.20 -0.38
CA ASN A 17 0.71 -12.20 -0.07
C ASN A 17 0.50 -10.89 -0.83
N TYR A 18 0.79 -9.78 -0.14
CA TYR A 18 0.83 -8.43 -0.68
C TYR A 18 2.26 -8.07 -1.05
N MET A 19 2.44 -7.55 -2.26
CA MET A 19 3.71 -7.03 -2.72
C MET A 19 3.78 -5.53 -2.48
N LEU A 20 4.77 -5.11 -1.71
CA LEU A 20 4.98 -3.75 -1.26
C LEU A 20 6.27 -3.17 -1.85
N LYS A 21 6.23 -1.90 -2.21
CA LYS A 21 7.40 -1.11 -2.59
C LYS A 21 7.63 -0.03 -1.53
N PHE A 22 8.83 -0.03 -0.97
CA PHE A 22 9.30 0.98 -0.03
C PHE A 22 10.08 2.06 -0.78
N PRO A 23 10.12 3.30 -0.27
CA PRO A 23 10.68 4.42 -1.02
C PRO A 23 12.21 4.34 -1.10
N HIS A 24 12.85 3.71 -0.10
CA HIS A 24 14.31 3.61 0.01
C HIS A 24 14.81 2.19 -0.29
N LEU A 25 13.93 1.28 -0.72
CA LEU A 25 14.28 -0.11 -0.99
C LEU A 25 14.08 -0.42 -2.47
N HIS A 26 15.15 -0.87 -3.11
CA HIS A 26 15.11 -1.21 -4.54
C HIS A 26 14.39 -2.54 -4.80
N VAL A 27 14.32 -3.41 -3.79
CA VAL A 27 13.65 -4.70 -3.89
C VAL A 27 12.17 -4.60 -3.51
N LYS A 28 11.37 -5.48 -4.11
CA LYS A 28 9.96 -5.67 -3.77
C LYS A 28 9.87 -6.55 -2.52
N VAL A 29 9.02 -6.17 -1.58
CA VAL A 29 8.82 -6.95 -0.34
C VAL A 29 7.49 -7.67 -0.44
N SER A 30 7.48 -8.97 -0.16
CA SER A 30 6.25 -9.76 -0.07
C SER A 30 5.90 -9.94 1.40
N VAL A 31 4.69 -9.56 1.79
CA VAL A 31 4.16 -9.75 3.16
C VAL A 31 2.86 -10.53 3.11
N ASN A 32 2.60 -11.38 4.10
CA ASN A 32 1.31 -12.08 4.18
C ASN A 32 0.18 -11.12 4.63
N GLU A 33 -1.05 -11.61 4.56
CA GLU A 33 -2.24 -10.83 4.94
C GLU A 33 -2.23 -10.37 6.40
N GLU A 34 -1.78 -11.21 7.34
CA GLU A 34 -1.75 -10.87 8.76
C GLU A 34 -0.78 -9.70 9.03
N LEU A 35 0.43 -9.77 8.47
CA LEU A 35 1.42 -8.72 8.61
C LEU A 35 0.96 -7.44 7.92
N TYR A 36 0.36 -7.55 6.73
CA TYR A 36 -0.22 -6.41 6.03
C TYR A 36 -1.27 -5.68 6.88
N LYS A 37 -2.19 -6.42 7.53
CA LYS A 37 -3.18 -5.85 8.46
C LYS A 37 -2.53 -5.14 9.65
N LYS A 38 -1.46 -5.71 10.22
CA LYS A 38 -0.70 -5.04 11.29
C LYS A 38 -0.02 -3.76 10.81
N MET A 39 0.52 -3.76 9.59
CA MET A 39 1.15 -2.59 9.00
C MET A 39 0.13 -1.47 8.73
N LEU A 40 -1.09 -1.80 8.27
CA LEU A 40 -2.16 -0.83 8.06
C LEU A 40 -2.59 -0.10 9.35
N ASN A 41 -2.55 -0.80 10.49
CA ASN A 41 -2.91 -0.23 11.80
C ASN A 41 -1.72 0.44 12.51
N SER A 42 -0.54 0.46 11.89
CA SER A 42 0.66 1.01 12.50
C SER A 42 0.85 2.48 12.13
N SER A 43 1.19 3.30 13.11
CA SER A 43 1.61 4.69 12.88
C SER A 43 2.99 4.82 12.23
N LEU A 44 3.66 3.72 11.89
CA LEU A 44 4.97 3.71 11.23
C LEU A 44 4.87 3.74 9.70
N TYR A 45 3.74 3.31 9.14
CA TYR A 45 3.55 3.17 7.71
C TYR A 45 2.39 4.01 7.23
N GLU A 46 2.56 4.64 6.07
CA GLU A 46 1.50 5.36 5.38
C GLU A 46 1.30 4.71 4.01
N PHE A 47 0.15 4.07 3.82
CA PHE A 47 -0.21 3.48 2.54
C PHE A 47 -0.85 4.56 1.68
N LYS A 48 -0.27 4.82 0.50
CA LYS A 48 -0.88 5.77 -0.43
C LYS A 48 -2.22 5.21 -0.92
N PRO A 49 -3.30 6.00 -0.92
CA PRO A 49 -4.51 5.61 -1.61
C PRO A 49 -4.15 5.38 -3.08
N ILE A 50 -4.59 4.24 -3.63
CA ILE A 50 -4.51 4.02 -5.07
C ILE A 50 -5.41 5.11 -5.67
N GLU A 51 -4.83 6.04 -6.43
CA GLU A 51 -5.63 7.03 -7.15
C GLU A 51 -6.57 6.27 -8.09
N ASN A 52 -7.83 6.11 -7.70
CA ASN A 52 -8.92 5.64 -8.56
C ASN A 52 -9.26 6.73 -9.59
N LYS A 53 -8.28 7.21 -10.37
CA LYS A 53 -8.55 8.00 -11.57
C LYS A 53 -8.80 7.06 -12.74
N LYS A 54 -9.99 6.46 -12.74
CA LYS A 54 -10.80 5.96 -13.89
C LYS A 54 -11.85 4.95 -13.41
N LEU A 55 -12.74 5.33 -12.48
CA LEU A 55 -14.01 4.60 -12.29
C LEU A 55 -15.13 5.49 -11.74
N ALA A 56 -15.20 6.75 -12.17
CA ALA A 56 -16.30 7.65 -11.80
C ALA A 56 -16.71 8.63 -12.92
N GLU A 57 -16.52 8.28 -14.20
CA GLU A 57 -17.06 9.05 -15.34
C GLU A 57 -17.75 8.13 -16.37
N SER A 58 -18.60 7.22 -15.89
CA SER A 58 -19.57 6.52 -16.76
C SER A 58 -20.87 6.27 -16.00
N LYS A 59 -21.51 7.35 -15.56
CA LYS A 59 -22.95 7.40 -15.28
C LYS A 59 -23.49 8.79 -15.66
N HIS A 60 -23.44 9.07 -16.96
CA HIS A 60 -24.34 10.03 -17.60
C HIS A 60 -24.82 9.39 -18.90
N SER A 61 -26.02 8.82 -18.87
CA SER A 61 -26.97 8.68 -19.99
C SER A 61 -28.30 8.24 -19.39
#